data_AF-A0AAX2TL84-F1
#
_entry.id   AF-A0AAX2TL84-F1
#
_cell.length_a   1.000
_cell.length_b   1.000
_cell.length_c   1.000
_cell.angle_alpha   90.00
_cell.angle_beta   90.00
_cell.angle_gamma   90.00
#
_symmetry.space_group_name_H-M   'P 1'
#
loop_
_entity.id
_entity.type
_entity.pdbx_description
1 polymer ?
#
loop_
_entity_poly.entity_id
_entity_poly.type
_entity_poly.pdbx_seq_one_letter_code
_entity_poly.pdbx_strand_id
1 'polypeptide(L)'
;SGLAQKGGAVLSHVRLSQNTADVTCSRIVTGTADLVIAADEVVAGAKETITLCDAERTHGVINSHLIPTADFVLNRDFNFQNRKVTSLLETALRKDSTFFDFTKPAEALLGDSLASSLLIFFFSSQKSLLPLS
;
A
#
# COMPACT_ATOMS: atom_id res chain seq x y z
N SER A 1 -19.32 -10.79 -15.23
CA SER A 1 -20.10 -9.53 -15.31
C SER A 1 -19.33 -8.45 -14.58
N GLY A 2 -18.44 -7.75 -15.29
CA GLY A 2 -17.55 -6.75 -14.70
C GLY A 2 -18.25 -5.42 -14.50
N LEU A 3 -18.90 -5.24 -13.35
CA LEU A 3 -19.24 -3.90 -12.87
C LEU A 3 -17.99 -3.33 -12.21
N ALA A 4 -17.27 -2.48 -12.93
CA ALA A 4 -16.30 -1.58 -12.33
C ALA A 4 -17.06 -0.64 -11.38
N GLN A 5 -17.03 -0.93 -10.08
CA GLN A 5 -17.48 0.03 -9.08
C GLN A 5 -16.47 1.19 -9.08
N LYS A 6 -16.90 2.36 -9.57
CA LYS A 6 -16.17 3.61 -9.33
C LYS A 6 -16.00 3.78 -7.83
N GLY A 7 -14.76 3.74 -7.33
CA GLY A 7 -14.41 3.98 -5.93
C GLY A 7 -14.04 2.76 -5.09
N GLY A 8 -13.99 1.55 -5.66
CA GLY A 8 -13.46 0.38 -4.96
C GLY A 8 -11.93 0.38 -4.87
N ALA A 9 -11.39 -0.22 -3.81
CA ALA A 9 -9.96 -0.47 -3.69
C ALA A 9 -9.45 -1.27 -4.90
N VAL A 10 -8.40 -0.77 -5.56
CA VAL A 10 -7.79 -1.45 -6.71
C VAL A 10 -6.53 -2.15 -6.24
N LEU A 11 -6.50 -3.47 -6.39
CA LEU A 11 -5.33 -4.30 -6.10
C LEU A 11 -4.68 -4.73 -7.41
N SER A 12 -3.38 -4.46 -7.54
CA SER A 12 -2.56 -4.92 -8.66
C SER A 12 -1.50 -5.90 -8.17
N HIS A 13 -1.32 -6.99 -8.90
CA HIS A 13 -0.28 -7.98 -8.62
C HIS A 13 0.86 -7.82 -9.63
N VAL A 14 2.07 -7.66 -9.12
CA VAL A 14 3.28 -7.54 -9.94
C VAL A 14 4.29 -8.57 -9.47
N ARG A 15 4.83 -9.35 -10.42
CA ARG A 15 5.96 -10.26 -10.18
C ARG A 15 7.11 -9.84 -11.07
N LEU A 16 8.28 -9.72 -10.46
CA LEU A 16 9.53 -9.41 -11.12
C LEU A 16 10.50 -10.54 -10.80
N SER A 17 11.15 -11.10 -11.81
CA SER A 17 12.25 -12.05 -11.65
C SER A 17 13.32 -11.77 -12.70
N GLN A 18 14.58 -12.06 -12.35
CA GLN A 18 15.68 -12.06 -13.32
C GLN A 18 15.53 -13.21 -14.34
N ASN A 19 14.86 -14.30 -13.97
CA ASN A 19 14.58 -15.42 -14.85
C ASN A 19 13.08 -15.51 -15.15
N THR A 20 12.73 -15.40 -16.43
CA THR A 20 11.35 -15.48 -16.91
C THR A 20 10.66 -16.78 -16.53
N ALA A 21 11.40 -17.88 -16.40
CA ALA A 21 10.86 -19.19 -16.00
C ALA A 21 10.26 -19.20 -14.58
N ASP A 22 10.66 -18.27 -13.70
CA ASP A 22 10.16 -18.20 -12.32
C ASP A 22 8.81 -17.48 -12.22
N VAL A 23 8.40 -16.75 -13.27
CA VAL A 23 7.13 -16.02 -13.31
C VAL A 23 6.07 -16.89 -14.01
N THR A 24 5.64 -17.93 -13.30
CA THR A 24 4.69 -18.93 -13.82
C THR A 24 3.21 -18.54 -13.65
N CYS A 25 2.92 -17.53 -12.83
CA CYS A 25 1.57 -17.04 -12.56
C CYS A 25 1.56 -15.52 -12.35
N SER A 26 0.54 -14.84 -12.87
CA SER A 26 0.38 -13.39 -12.69
C SER A 26 -0.11 -12.99 -11.29
N ARG A 27 -0.73 -13.92 -10.55
CA ARG A 27 -1.23 -13.66 -9.20
C ARG A 27 -0.19 -14.00 -8.13
N ILE A 28 -0.09 -13.12 -7.15
CA ILE A 28 0.61 -13.38 -5.89
C ILE A 28 -0.27 -14.32 -5.06
N VAL A 29 0.35 -15.33 -4.48
CA VAL A 29 -0.34 -16.33 -3.65
C VAL A 29 -0.45 -15.80 -2.21
N THR A 30 -1.47 -16.24 -1.48
CA THR A 30 -1.67 -15.96 -0.06
C THR A 30 -0.37 -16.09 0.75
N GLY A 31 -0.06 -15.09 1.57
CA GLY A 31 1.14 -15.05 2.42
C GLY A 31 2.47 -14.99 1.65
N THR A 32 2.46 -14.68 0.36
CA THR A 32 3.68 -14.68 -0.47
C THR A 32 4.10 -13.34 -1.06
N ALA A 33 3.47 -12.24 -0.65
CA ALA A 33 3.92 -10.91 -1.06
C ALA A 33 5.26 -10.58 -0.40
N ASP A 34 6.23 -10.11 -1.19
CA ASP A 34 7.49 -9.56 -0.66
C ASP A 34 7.33 -8.08 -0.27
N LEU A 35 6.50 -7.35 -1.01
CA LEU A 35 6.31 -5.91 -0.88
C LEU A 35 4.84 -5.52 -1.15
N VAL A 36 4.29 -4.67 -0.30
CA VAL A 36 3.04 -3.94 -0.52
C VAL A 36 3.34 -2.46 -0.62
N ILE A 37 2.97 -1.86 -1.76
CA ILE A 37 2.99 -0.41 -1.98
C ILE A 37 1.55 0.06 -2.00
N ALA A 38 1.20 1.00 -1.12
CA ALA A 38 -0.18 1.49 -1.03
C ALA A 38 -0.25 3.02 -0.90
N ALA A 39 -1.18 3.60 -1.66
CA ALA A 39 -1.44 5.04 -1.68
C ALA A 39 -2.27 5.55 -0.49
N ASP A 40 -2.87 4.64 0.28
CA ASP A 40 -3.53 4.91 1.56
C ASP A 40 -3.61 3.63 2.42
N GLU A 41 -3.78 3.81 3.72
CA GLU A 41 -3.89 2.71 4.69
C GLU A 41 -5.17 1.87 4.53
N VAL A 42 -6.28 2.45 4.07
CA VAL A 42 -7.56 1.75 3.98
C VAL A 42 -7.51 0.66 2.90
N VAL A 43 -6.93 0.98 1.74
CA VAL A 43 -6.68 0.01 0.66
C VAL A 43 -5.66 -1.05 1.09
N ALA A 44 -4.63 -0.65 1.82
CA ALA A 44 -3.64 -1.60 2.35
C ALA A 44 -4.28 -2.58 3.36
N GLY A 45 -5.19 -2.09 4.20
CA GLY A 45 -5.89 -2.87 5.22
C GLY A 45 -7.04 -3.74 4.69
N ALA A 46 -7.36 -3.65 3.40
CA ALA A 46 -8.37 -4.49 2.77
C ALA A 46 -8.01 -5.97 2.93
N LYS A 47 -9.04 -6.81 3.11
CA LYS A 47 -8.87 -8.25 3.37
C LYS A 47 -8.05 -8.91 2.27
N GLU A 48 -8.32 -8.57 1.02
CA GLU A 48 -7.63 -9.07 -0.17
C GLU A 48 -6.13 -8.80 -0.07
N THR A 49 -5.73 -7.60 0.32
CA THR A 49 -4.31 -7.22 0.50
C THR A 49 -3.68 -7.98 1.67
N ILE A 50 -4.33 -7.94 2.85
CA ILE A 50 -3.81 -8.57 4.07
C ILE A 50 -3.60 -10.07 3.90
N THR A 51 -4.46 -10.76 3.15
CA THR A 51 -4.30 -12.21 2.91
C THR A 51 -3.04 -12.55 2.11
N LEU A 52 -2.46 -11.60 1.38
CA LEU A 52 -1.22 -11.81 0.63
C LEU A 52 0.02 -11.57 1.50
N CYS A 53 -0.14 -10.92 2.64
CA CYS A 53 0.94 -10.51 3.53
C CYS A 53 1.33 -11.62 4.52
N ASP A 54 2.59 -11.58 4.94
CA ASP A 54 3.14 -12.34 6.04
C ASP A 54 4.05 -11.42 6.86
N ALA A 55 3.92 -11.44 8.18
CA ALA A 55 4.58 -10.49 9.08
C ALA A 55 6.11 -10.65 9.12
N GLU A 56 6.64 -11.81 8.72
CA GLU A 56 8.08 -12.07 8.68
C GLU A 56 8.67 -11.76 7.30
N ARG A 57 7.84 -11.70 6.25
CA ARG A 57 8.27 -11.54 4.87
C ARG A 57 7.91 -10.21 4.23
N THR A 58 6.67 -9.76 4.37
CA THR A 58 6.11 -8.67 3.57
C THR A 58 6.51 -7.31 4.12
N HIS A 59 7.29 -6.56 3.34
CA HIS A 59 7.52 -5.14 3.60
C HIS A 59 6.32 -4.31 3.16
N GLY A 60 5.92 -3.32 3.97
CA GLY A 60 4.99 -2.28 3.57
C GLY A 60 5.70 -0.96 3.28
N VAL A 61 5.31 -0.28 2.21
CA VAL A 61 5.53 1.15 2.03
C VAL A 61 4.16 1.79 1.81
N ILE A 62 3.61 2.33 2.89
CA ILE A 62 2.22 2.74 2.99
C ILE A 62 2.16 4.26 3.18
N ASN A 63 1.34 4.92 2.38
CA ASN A 63 1.04 6.32 2.58
C ASN A 63 0.06 6.48 3.75
N SER A 64 0.50 7.13 4.83
CA SER A 64 -0.31 7.39 6.02
C SER A 64 -1.11 8.69 5.94
N HIS A 65 -1.13 9.34 4.77
CA HIS A 65 -1.89 10.57 4.57
C HIS A 65 -3.38 10.34 4.83
N LEU A 66 -3.93 11.07 5.80
CA LEU A 66 -5.34 11.06 6.11
C LEU A 66 -6.06 11.99 5.15
N ILE A 67 -6.84 11.43 4.22
CA ILE A 67 -7.77 12.22 3.41
C ILE A 67 -9.01 12.52 4.28
N PRO A 68 -9.25 13.78 4.70
CA PRO A 68 -10.48 14.12 5.40
C PRO A 68 -11.62 14.09 4.39
N THR A 69 -12.44 13.04 4.42
CA THR A 69 -13.69 12.99 3.66
C THR A 69 -14.75 13.86 4.35
N ALA A 70 -15.87 14.18 3.66
CA ALA A 70 -16.96 14.96 4.25
C ALA A 70 -17.52 14.34 5.56
N ASP A 71 -17.39 13.02 5.74
CA ASP A 71 -17.72 12.30 6.98
C ASP A 71 -16.79 12.64 8.16
N PHE A 72 -15.57 13.14 7.91
CA PHE A 72 -14.61 13.54 8.94
C PHE A 72 -15.13 14.69 9.80
N VAL A 73 -15.95 15.58 9.22
CA VAL A 73 -16.53 16.73 9.94
C VAL A 73 -17.64 16.30 10.90
N LEU A 74 -18.28 15.15 10.65
CA LEU A 74 -19.48 14.71 11.38
C LEU A 74 -19.23 13.53 12.31
N ASN A 75 -18.13 12.78 12.15
CA ASN A 75 -18.03 11.45 12.75
C ASN A 75 -16.72 11.18 13.52
N ARG A 76 -16.81 11.22 14.86
CA ARG A 76 -15.70 10.96 15.80
C ARG A 76 -15.12 9.55 15.67
N ASP A 77 -15.91 8.61 15.15
CA ASP A 77 -15.54 7.20 15.00
C ASP A 77 -14.53 6.94 13.87
N PHE A 78 -14.35 7.90 12.95
CA PHE A 78 -13.40 7.79 11.84
C PHE A 78 -11.94 7.62 12.33
N ASN A 79 -11.54 8.40 13.34
CA ASN A 79 -10.21 8.28 13.95
C ASN A 79 -9.97 6.93 14.65
N PHE A 80 -11.04 6.27 15.09
CA PHE A 80 -10.94 4.94 15.69
C PHE A 80 -10.80 3.85 14.62
N GLN A 81 -11.49 3.99 13.48
CA GLN A 81 -11.30 3.08 12.34
C GLN A 81 -9.90 3.18 11.75
N ASN A 82 -9.35 4.39 11.58
CA ASN A 82 -7.99 4.54 11.09
C ASN A 82 -6.97 3.84 12.01
N ARG A 83 -7.02 4.08 13.33
CA ARG A 83 -6.14 3.39 14.29
C ARG A 83 -6.23 1.87 14.24
N LYS A 84 -7.43 1.32 13.99
CA LYS A 84 -7.61 -0.13 13.80
C LYS A 84 -6.91 -0.62 12.54
N VAL A 85 -7.01 0.13 11.44
CA VAL A 85 -6.36 -0.21 10.17
C VAL A 85 -4.85 -0.15 10.31
N THR A 86 -4.30 0.91 10.90
CA THR A 86 -2.85 1.02 11.15
C THR A 86 -2.36 -0.15 12.01
N SER A 87 -3.04 -0.46 13.11
CA SER A 87 -2.67 -1.58 14.00
C SER A 87 -2.75 -2.95 13.31
N LEU A 88 -3.74 -3.14 12.43
CA LEU A 88 -3.84 -4.34 11.59
C LEU A 88 -2.62 -4.46 10.67
N LEU A 89 -2.23 -3.37 10.00
CA LEU A 89 -1.09 -3.32 9.09
C LEU A 89 0.24 -3.56 9.82
N GLU A 90 0.43 -2.95 10.99
CA GLU A 90 1.61 -3.17 11.86
C GLU A 90 1.74 -4.61 12.35
N THR A 91 0.64 -5.36 12.35
CA THR A 91 0.61 -6.79 12.73
C THR A 91 0.81 -7.69 11.52
N ALA A 92 0.29 -7.32 10.35
CA ALA A 92 0.33 -8.13 9.13
C ALA A 92 1.62 -7.96 8.31
N LEU A 93 2.36 -6.88 8.52
CA LEU A 93 3.58 -6.52 7.79
C LEU A 93 4.80 -6.60 8.69
N ARG A 94 5.98 -6.64 8.08
CA ARG A 94 7.26 -6.60 8.81
C ARG A 94 7.40 -5.33 9.63
N LYS A 95 8.11 -5.43 10.76
CA LYS A 95 8.34 -4.32 11.70
C LYS A 95 9.16 -3.17 11.13
N ASP A 96 9.93 -3.40 10.07
CA ASP A 96 10.69 -2.39 9.33
C ASP A 96 9.90 -1.72 8.19
N SER A 97 8.60 -2.02 8.07
CA SER A 97 7.70 -1.34 7.12
C SER A 97 7.60 0.16 7.37
N THR A 98 7.45 0.91 6.29
CA THR A 98 7.38 2.37 6.31
C THR A 98 5.94 2.85 6.19
N PHE A 99 5.52 3.64 7.18
CA PHE A 99 4.27 4.40 7.18
C PHE A 99 4.64 5.88 7.16
N PHE A 100 4.34 6.58 6.08
CA PHE A 100 4.77 7.97 5.90
C PHE A 100 3.77 8.76 5.07
N ASP A 101 3.58 10.05 5.38
CA ASP A 101 2.72 10.95 4.62
C ASP A 101 3.47 11.41 3.37
N PHE A 102 3.37 10.63 2.29
CA PHE A 102 3.99 10.91 0.99
C PHE A 102 3.27 12.01 0.22
N THR A 103 2.04 12.35 0.60
CA THR A 103 1.25 13.42 -0.03
C THR A 103 1.85 14.79 0.25
N LYS A 104 2.22 15.09 1.49
CA LYS A 104 2.86 16.38 1.84
C LYS A 104 4.10 16.73 1.00
N PRO A 105 5.12 15.86 0.88
CA PRO A 105 6.27 16.15 0.04
C PRO A 105 5.92 16.15 -1.45
N ALA A 106 4.93 15.38 -1.90
CA ALA A 106 4.46 15.44 -3.29
C ALA A 106 3.90 16.83 -3.62
N GLU A 107 3.02 17.36 -2.77
CA GLU A 107 2.48 18.71 -2.92
C GLU A 107 3.57 19.78 -2.82
N ALA A 108 4.47 19.66 -1.85
CA ALA A 108 5.52 20.67 -1.62
C ALA A 108 6.57 20.71 -2.73
N LEU A 109 6.96 19.57 -3.30
CA LEU A 109 8.05 19.47 -4.27
C LEU A 109 7.56 19.52 -5.72
N LEU A 110 6.37 18.96 -5.99
CA LEU A 110 5.85 18.75 -7.34
C LEU A 110 4.54 19.51 -7.59
N GLY A 111 3.97 20.15 -6.56
CA GLY A 111 2.72 20.92 -6.68
C GLY A 111 1.47 20.08 -6.83
N ASP A 112 1.58 18.74 -6.73
CA ASP A 112 0.48 17.81 -7.01
C ASP A 112 0.54 16.59 -6.09
N SER A 113 -0.55 16.32 -5.37
CA SER A 113 -0.70 15.16 -4.48
C SER A 113 -0.75 13.82 -5.23
N LEU A 114 -1.10 13.82 -6.52
CA LEU A 114 -1.06 12.62 -7.37
C LEU A 114 0.36 12.06 -7.50
N ALA A 115 1.37 12.91 -7.35
CA ALA A 115 2.76 12.49 -7.38
C ALA A 115 3.18 11.67 -6.15
N SER A 116 2.35 11.57 -5.11
CA SER A 116 2.59 10.68 -3.96
C SER A 116 2.84 9.23 -4.37
N SER A 117 2.06 8.70 -5.33
CA SER A 117 2.24 7.34 -5.84
C SER A 117 3.62 7.13 -6.47
N LEU A 118 4.13 8.14 -7.19
CA LEU A 118 5.48 8.12 -7.75
C LEU A 118 6.54 8.18 -6.65
N LEU A 119 6.36 9.06 -5.65
CA LEU A 119 7.30 9.16 -4.53
C LEU A 119 7.40 7.86 -3.74
N ILE A 120 6.28 7.18 -3.49
CA ILE A 120 6.26 5.88 -2.81
C ILE A 120 7.05 4.84 -3.61
N PHE A 121 6.86 4.81 -4.94
CA PHE A 121 7.61 3.92 -5.82
C PHE A 121 9.12 4.23 -5.78
N PHE A 122 9.52 5.49 -5.93
CA PHE A 122 10.92 5.89 -5.87
C PHE A 122 11.55 5.58 -4.51
N PHE A 123 10.84 5.83 -3.42
CA PHE A 123 11.29 5.48 -2.07
C PHE A 123 11.51 3.96 -1.94
N SER A 124 10.58 3.15 -2.44
CA SER A 124 10.69 1.69 -2.42
C SER A 124 11.92 1.20 -3.20
N SER A 125 12.19 1.82 -4.36
CA SER A 125 13.39 1.52 -5.16
C SER A 125 14.68 1.89 -4.41
N GLN A 126 14.73 3.08 -3.79
CA GLN A 126 15.90 3.53 -3.03
C GLN A 126 16.21 2.64 -1.82
N LYS A 127 15.17 2.03 -1.22
CA LYS A 127 15.30 1.07 -0.13
C LYS A 127 15.71 -0.34 -0.59
N SER A 128 16.00 -0.54 -1.88
CA SER A 128 16.31 -1.85 -2.45
C SER A 128 15.22 -2.90 -2.22
N LEU A 129 13.96 -2.47 -2.07
CA LEU A 129 12.80 -3.37 -1.90
C LEU A 129 12.29 -3.92 -3.24
N LEU A 130 12.71 -3.30 -4.35
CA LEU A 130 12.42 -3.76 -5.71
C LEU A 130 13.65 -4.51 -6.26
N PRO A 131 13.47 -5.65 -6.94
CA PRO A 131 14.56 -6.42 -7.55
C PRO A 131 14.99 -5.78 -8.89
N LEU A 132 15.33 -4.50 -8.86
CA LEU A 132 15.78 -3.73 -10.01
C LEU A 132 17.25 -3.33 -9.77
N SER A 133 18.13 -3.75 -10.67
CA SER A 133 19.58 -3.50 -10.65
C SER A 133 20.04 -2.95 -11.98
#